data_AF-A0A2E8EAZ1-F1
#
_entry.id   AF-A0A2E8EAZ1-F1
#
_cell.length_a   1.000
_cell.length_b   1.000
_cell.length_c   1.000
_cell.angle_alpha   90.00
_cell.angle_beta   90.00
_cell.angle_gamma   90.00
#
_symmetry.space_group_name_H-M   'P 1'
#
loop_
_entity.id
_entity.type
_entity.pdbx_description
1 polymer ?
#
loop_
_entity_poly.entity_id
_entity_poly.type
_entity_poly.pdbx_seq_one_letter_code
_entity_poly.pdbx_strand_id
1 'polypeptide(L)'
;MQCDEAGPLLLRRLEGRLEFDEGQRLERHLGQCESCRQALEGQRFVASVLSARPVAEAPSGFPRRVMASLEPDTSWLDVLNWRVWTFRLAPVAVALMLVAALGFGTTEAAEPLEFSDLVAEWVVEDVAEGLPAFSLLWQEEVTDDTLLEAVLTADPDEPF
;
A
#
# COMPACT_ATOMS: atom_id res chain seq x y z
N MET A 1 24.92 19.35 6.56
CA MET A 1 24.97 17.90 6.35
C MET A 1 25.92 17.33 7.38
N GLN A 2 25.46 16.31 8.08
CA GLN A 2 26.26 15.55 9.04
C GLN A 2 26.95 14.40 8.32
N CYS A 3 28.06 13.89 8.87
CA CYS A 3 28.82 12.80 8.23
C CYS A 3 27.97 11.53 8.03
N ASP A 4 27.01 11.26 8.93
CA ASP A 4 26.11 10.11 8.84
C ASP A 4 25.15 10.21 7.64
N GLU A 5 24.73 11.43 7.28
CA GLU A 5 23.88 11.71 6.12
C GLU A 5 24.67 11.60 4.81
N ALA A 6 25.99 11.82 4.85
CA ALA A 6 26.85 11.78 3.67
C ALA A 6 27.01 10.35 3.12
N GLY A 7 27.09 9.35 3.99
CA GLY A 7 27.36 7.95 3.62
C GLY A 7 26.45 7.41 2.51
N PRO A 8 25.11 7.46 2.65
CA PRO A 8 24.18 7.05 1.61
C PRO A 8 24.33 7.83 0.30
N LEU A 9 24.63 9.13 0.36
CA LEU A 9 24.83 9.98 -0.81
C LEU A 9 26.12 9.65 -1.57
N LEU A 10 27.18 9.21 -0.87
CA LEU A 10 28.40 8.71 -1.51
C LEU A 10 28.13 7.48 -2.38
N LEU A 11 27.32 6.54 -1.87
CA LEU A 11 26.94 5.33 -2.62
C LEU A 11 26.08 5.67 -3.84
N ARG A 12 25.04 6.49 -3.68
CA ARG A 12 24.20 6.94 -4.81
C ARG A 12 25.00 7.67 -5.88
N ARG A 13 26.03 8.44 -5.48
CA ARG A 13 26.95 9.10 -6.42
C ARG A 13 27.68 8.09 -7.29
N LEU A 14 28.14 6.97 -6.73
CA LEU A 14 28.85 5.92 -7.47
C LEU A 14 27.92 5.16 -8.42
N GLU A 15 26.66 5.00 -8.05
CA GLU A 15 25.64 4.36 -8.87
C GLU A 15 25.06 5.30 -9.95
N GLY A 16 25.43 6.58 -9.96
CA GLY A 16 24.89 7.57 -10.90
C GLY A 16 23.44 7.97 -10.61
N ARG A 17 22.93 7.71 -9.41
CA ARG A 17 21.54 7.97 -9.00
C ARG A 17 21.37 9.22 -8.11
N LEU A 18 22.36 10.12 -8.13
CA LEU A 18 22.36 11.29 -7.27
C LEU A 18 21.61 12.44 -7.94
N GLU A 19 20.63 13.02 -7.23
CA GLU A 19 19.93 14.21 -7.70
C GLU A 19 20.84 15.46 -7.64
N PHE A 20 20.55 16.46 -8.46
CA PHE A 20 21.39 17.66 -8.59
C PHE A 20 21.58 18.40 -7.25
N ASP A 21 20.51 18.57 -6.49
CA ASP A 21 20.52 19.26 -5.20
C ASP A 21 21.23 18.46 -4.09
N GLU A 22 21.13 17.13 -4.14
CA GLU A 22 21.91 16.23 -3.28
C GLU A 22 23.40 16.32 -3.62
N GLY A 23 23.74 16.38 -4.91
CA GLY A 23 25.10 16.54 -5.42
C GLY A 23 25.81 17.78 -4.91
N GLN A 24 25.18 18.95 -5.01
CA GLN A 24 25.78 20.19 -4.51
C GLN A 24 26.00 20.17 -2.99
N ARG A 25 25.05 19.62 -2.23
CA ARG A 25 25.18 19.50 -0.76
C ARG A 25 26.33 18.58 -0.38
N LEU A 26 26.45 17.45 -1.07
CA LEU A 26 27.53 16.50 -0.88
C LEU A 26 28.90 17.10 -1.25
N GLU A 27 29.02 17.80 -2.37
CA GLU A 27 30.28 18.44 -2.78
C GLU A 27 30.76 19.51 -1.81
N ARG A 28 29.83 20.34 -1.30
CA ARG A 28 30.15 21.32 -0.26
C ARG A 28 30.74 20.66 0.99
N HIS A 29 30.18 19.53 1.41
CA HIS A 29 30.68 18.80 2.57
C HIS A 29 32.03 18.12 2.30
N LEU A 30 32.22 17.53 1.12
CA LEU A 30 33.50 16.92 0.73
C LEU A 30 34.65 17.96 0.68
N GLY A 31 34.34 19.22 0.40
CA GLY A 31 35.29 20.32 0.50
C GLY A 31 35.73 20.65 1.93
N GLN A 32 34.98 20.21 2.95
CA GLN A 32 35.21 20.54 4.36
C GLN A 32 35.57 19.33 5.24
N CYS A 33 35.22 18.12 4.80
CA CYS A 33 35.38 16.90 5.58
C CYS A 33 36.35 15.91 4.93
N GLU A 34 37.49 15.67 5.58
CA GLU A 34 38.51 14.72 5.13
C GLU A 34 38.03 13.26 5.20
N SER A 35 37.35 12.87 6.28
CA SER A 35 36.91 11.48 6.47
C SER A 35 35.92 11.03 5.40
N CYS A 36 34.98 11.89 5.01
CA CYS A 36 34.05 11.60 3.91
C CYS A 36 34.75 11.56 2.53
N ARG A 37 35.82 12.33 2.33
CA ARG A 37 36.66 12.22 1.11
C ARG A 37 37.38 10.88 1.06
N GLN A 38 38.01 10.47 2.16
CA GLN A 38 38.69 9.19 2.25
C GLN A 38 37.72 8.01 2.06
N ALA A 39 36.51 8.09 2.62
CA ALA A 39 35.46 7.09 2.40
C ALA A 39 35.06 7.00 0.92
N LEU A 40 34.90 8.13 0.24
CA LEU A 40 34.58 8.16 -1.19
C LEU A 40 35.70 7.54 -2.05
N GLU A 41 36.95 7.86 -1.74
CA GLU A 41 38.11 7.28 -2.43
C GLU A 41 38.21 5.77 -2.23
N GLY A 42 37.99 5.29 -1.00
CA GLY A 42 37.93 3.86 -0.71
C GLY A 42 36.84 3.14 -1.51
N GLN A 43 35.63 3.71 -1.59
CA GLN A 43 34.55 3.14 -2.39
C GLN A 43 34.86 3.15 -3.89
N ARG A 44 35.47 4.23 -4.42
CA ARG A 44 35.93 4.29 -5.83
C ARG A 44 36.98 3.23 -6.13
N PHE A 45 37.91 3.00 -5.20
CA PHE A 45 38.93 1.97 -5.34
C PHE A 45 38.30 0.57 -5.37
N VAL A 46 37.36 0.27 -4.48
CA VAL A 46 36.64 -1.02 -4.51
C VAL A 46 35.87 -1.17 -5.82
N ALA A 47 35.17 -0.14 -6.28
CA ALA A 47 34.43 -0.16 -7.53
C ALA A 47 35.34 -0.39 -8.75
N SER A 48 36.54 0.21 -8.79
CA SER A 48 37.51 -0.01 -9.87
C SER A 48 38.06 -1.44 -9.87
N VAL A 49 38.35 -1.99 -8.69
CA VAL A 49 38.80 -3.39 -8.56
C VAL A 49 37.72 -4.37 -9.00
N LEU A 50 36.45 -4.11 -8.65
CA LEU A 50 35.33 -4.96 -9.04
C LEU A 50 35.03 -4.88 -10.55
N SER A 51 35.12 -3.68 -11.14
CA SER A 51 34.90 -3.48 -12.57
C SER A 51 36.05 -3.98 -13.46
N ALA A 52 37.25 -4.15 -12.90
CA ALA A 52 38.38 -4.76 -13.61
C ALA A 52 38.23 -6.29 -13.82
N ARG A 53 37.20 -6.92 -13.24
CA ARG A 53 36.93 -8.34 -13.45
C ARG A 53 36.57 -8.61 -14.92
N PRO A 54 37.00 -9.76 -15.48
CA PRO A 54 36.62 -10.14 -16.83
C PRO A 54 35.09 -10.25 -16.93
N VAL A 55 34.52 -9.58 -17.94
CA VAL A 55 33.10 -9.64 -18.22
C VAL A 55 32.78 -11.06 -18.67
N ALA A 56 31.98 -11.78 -17.88
CA ALA A 56 31.48 -13.08 -18.26
C ALA A 56 30.45 -12.88 -19.39
N GLU A 57 30.63 -13.63 -20.47
CA GLU A 57 29.71 -13.56 -21.61
C GLU A 57 28.35 -14.16 -21.21
N ALA A 58 27.29 -13.38 -21.39
CA ALA A 58 25.95 -13.82 -21.01
C ALA A 58 25.50 -14.98 -21.93
N PRO A 59 24.82 -16.02 -21.39
CA PRO A 59 24.31 -17.11 -22.21
C PRO A 59 23.39 -16.59 -23.33
N SER A 60 23.41 -17.25 -24.48
CA SER A 60 22.54 -16.90 -25.61
C SER A 60 21.07 -16.83 -25.16
N GLY A 61 20.40 -15.72 -25.50
CA GLY A 61 19.01 -15.48 -25.14
C GLY A 61 18.78 -14.98 -23.70
N PHE A 62 19.83 -14.69 -22.92
CA PHE A 62 19.69 -14.06 -21.59
C PHE A 62 18.93 -12.72 -21.64
N PRO A 63 19.23 -11.77 -22.55
CA PRO A 63 18.47 -10.53 -22.63
C PRO A 63 16.99 -10.77 -22.90
N ARG A 64 16.65 -11.73 -23.77
CA ARG A 64 15.27 -12.09 -24.07
C ARG A 64 14.53 -12.64 -22.85
N ARG A 65 15.18 -13.51 -22.06
CA ARG A 65 14.59 -14.05 -20.83
C ARG A 65 14.36 -12.96 -19.78
N VAL A 66 15.33 -12.05 -19.61
CA VAL A 66 15.21 -10.93 -18.67
C VAL A 66 14.07 -10.01 -19.09
N MET A 67 14.00 -9.62 -20.36
CA MET A 67 12.91 -8.77 -20.86
C MET A 67 11.55 -9.45 -20.69
N ALA A 68 11.45 -10.75 -20.95
CA ALA A 68 10.23 -11.52 -20.72
C ALA A 68 9.79 -11.57 -19.24
N SER A 69 10.73 -11.47 -18.30
CA SER A 69 10.41 -11.36 -16.86
C SER A 69 10.10 -9.94 -16.39
N LEU A 70 10.43 -8.93 -17.20
CA LEU A 70 10.13 -7.52 -16.90
C LEU A 70 8.83 -7.06 -17.55
N GLU A 71 8.34 -7.78 -18.55
CA GLU A 71 6.99 -7.57 -19.07
C GLU A 71 6.02 -7.76 -17.90
N PRO A 72 5.24 -6.72 -17.54
CA PRO A 72 4.30 -6.84 -16.44
C PRO A 72 3.36 -7.97 -16.79
N ASP A 73 3.35 -9.02 -15.98
CA ASP A 73 2.27 -9.98 -15.98
C ASP A 73 1.00 -9.14 -15.84
N THR A 74 0.23 -9.02 -16.93
CA THR A 74 -1.09 -8.41 -16.90
C THR A 74 -1.94 -9.32 -16.03
N SER A 75 -1.79 -9.14 -14.73
CA SER A 75 -2.48 -9.90 -13.72
C SER A 75 -3.95 -9.58 -13.88
N TRP A 76 -4.81 -10.57 -13.66
CA TRP A 76 -6.25 -10.35 -13.58
C TRP A 76 -6.61 -9.24 -12.56
N LEU A 77 -5.70 -8.92 -11.64
CA LEU A 77 -5.78 -7.79 -10.71
C LEU A 77 -5.69 -6.41 -11.39
N ASP A 78 -5.06 -6.27 -12.57
CA ASP A 78 -5.10 -5.03 -13.37
C ASP A 78 -6.48 -4.79 -13.98
N VAL A 79 -7.25 -5.86 -14.25
CA VAL A 79 -8.67 -5.76 -14.63
C VAL A 79 -9.50 -5.32 -13.43
N LEU A 80 -9.09 -5.72 -12.22
CA LEU A 80 -9.66 -5.31 -10.94
C LEU A 80 -9.04 -4.00 -10.41
N ASN A 81 -8.49 -3.16 -11.28
CA ASN A 81 -8.00 -1.84 -10.88
C ASN A 81 -9.20 -0.91 -10.62
N TRP A 82 -9.73 -1.00 -9.39
CA TRP A 82 -10.88 -0.24 -8.89
C TRP A 82 -10.79 1.24 -9.23
N ARG A 83 -9.58 1.83 -9.22
CA ARG A 83 -9.32 3.25 -9.53
C ARG A 83 -9.54 3.59 -11.00
N VAL A 84 -9.16 2.71 -11.92
CA VAL A 84 -9.38 2.90 -13.37
C VAL A 84 -10.87 2.77 -13.69
N TRP A 85 -11.55 1.82 -13.05
CA TRP A 85 -13.00 1.64 -13.20
C TRP A 85 -13.79 2.81 -12.62
N THR A 86 -13.43 3.35 -11.45
CA THR A 86 -14.12 4.54 -10.90
C THR A 86 -13.94 5.76 -11.79
N PHE A 87 -12.72 6.01 -12.29
CA PHE A 87 -12.48 7.15 -13.19
C PHE A 87 -13.20 7.02 -14.53
N ARG A 88 -13.27 5.81 -15.11
CA ARG A 88 -13.97 5.59 -16.38
C ARG A 88 -15.49 5.60 -16.25
N LEU A 89 -16.04 5.23 -15.09
CA LEU A 89 -17.48 5.26 -14.84
C LEU A 89 -17.99 6.59 -14.26
N ALA A 90 -17.10 7.44 -13.74
CA ALA A 90 -17.44 8.78 -13.25
C ALA A 90 -18.29 9.62 -14.25
N PRO A 91 -17.95 9.74 -15.55
CA PRO A 91 -18.78 10.49 -16.49
C PRO A 91 -20.16 9.86 -16.73
N VAL A 92 -20.27 8.53 -16.65
CA VAL A 92 -21.57 7.82 -16.76
C VAL A 92 -22.43 8.13 -15.54
N ALA A 93 -21.85 8.08 -14.33
CA ALA A 93 -22.55 8.44 -13.10
C ALA A 93 -23.03 9.90 -13.12
N VAL A 94 -22.19 10.84 -13.59
CA VAL A 94 -22.57 12.25 -13.75
C VAL A 94 -23.67 12.41 -14.78
N ALA A 95 -23.60 11.74 -15.93
CA ALA A 95 -24.65 11.78 -16.94
C ALA A 95 -25.98 11.23 -16.40
N LEU A 96 -25.96 10.12 -15.66
CA LEU A 96 -27.14 9.57 -14.99
C LEU A 96 -27.70 10.52 -13.93
N MET A 97 -26.84 11.17 -13.13
CA MET A 97 -27.29 12.19 -12.17
C MET A 97 -27.94 13.39 -12.87
N LEU A 98 -27.38 13.86 -13.98
CA LEU A 98 -27.95 14.97 -14.76
C LEU A 98 -29.29 14.58 -15.37
N VAL A 99 -29.40 13.37 -15.94
CA VAL A 99 -30.67 12.84 -16.45
C VAL A 99 -31.69 12.68 -15.33
N ALA A 100 -31.29 12.21 -14.15
CA ALA A 100 -32.16 12.11 -13.00
C ALA A 100 -32.66 13.49 -12.54
N ALA A 101 -31.76 14.47 -12.44
CA ALA A 101 -32.07 15.84 -12.02
C ALA A 101 -32.93 16.61 -13.02
N LEU A 102 -32.82 16.31 -14.31
CA LEU A 102 -33.58 16.99 -15.38
C LEU A 102 -34.87 16.25 -15.76
N GLY A 103 -34.92 14.93 -15.58
CA GLY A 103 -36.00 14.06 -16.04
C GLY A 103 -37.04 13.70 -14.98
N PHE A 104 -36.69 13.73 -13.69
CA PHE A 104 -37.64 13.46 -12.62
C PHE A 104 -38.04 14.77 -11.94
N GLY A 105 -39.23 15.28 -12.26
CA GLY A 105 -39.95 16.14 -11.33
C GLY A 105 -40.06 15.42 -9.98
N THR A 106 -39.89 16.16 -8.88
CA THR A 106 -39.88 15.69 -7.49
C THR A 106 -40.63 14.37 -7.31
N THR A 107 -39.90 13.25 -7.36
CA THR A 107 -40.44 11.99 -6.89
C THR A 107 -40.63 12.21 -5.40
N GLU A 108 -41.88 12.17 -4.94
CA GLU A 108 -42.18 12.01 -3.52
C GLU A 108 -41.21 10.97 -3.00
N ALA A 109 -40.38 11.38 -2.05
CA ALA A 109 -39.34 10.54 -1.49
C ALA A 109 -40.00 9.20 -1.14
N ALA A 110 -39.54 8.13 -1.79
CA ALA A 110 -39.77 6.80 -1.24
C ALA A 110 -39.30 6.89 0.20
N GLU A 111 -40.22 6.66 1.12
CA GLU A 111 -40.01 6.82 2.56
C GLU A 111 -38.68 6.16 2.91
N PRO A 112 -37.81 6.82 3.70
CA PRO A 112 -36.52 6.24 4.03
C PRO A 112 -36.80 4.89 4.69
N LEU A 113 -36.41 3.82 4.01
CA LEU A 113 -36.41 2.49 4.61
C LEU A 113 -35.51 2.58 5.84
N GLU A 114 -36.14 2.65 7.00
CA GLU A 114 -35.42 2.67 8.26
C GLU A 114 -34.68 1.35 8.40
N PHE A 115 -33.42 1.44 8.78
CA PHE A 115 -32.56 0.28 9.01
C PHE A 115 -33.16 -0.70 10.04
N SER A 116 -34.06 -0.21 10.91
CA SER A 116 -34.78 -0.99 11.91
C SER A 116 -35.67 -2.08 11.31
N ASP A 117 -36.35 -1.80 10.19
CA ASP A 117 -37.21 -2.79 9.51
C ASP A 117 -36.40 -3.87 8.78
N LEU A 118 -35.25 -3.51 8.22
CA LEU A 118 -34.32 -4.47 7.60
C LEU A 118 -33.67 -5.37 8.64
N VAL A 119 -33.39 -4.87 9.85
CA VAL A 119 -32.85 -5.68 10.94
C VAL A 119 -33.90 -6.66 11.46
N ALA A 120 -35.17 -6.25 11.55
CA ALA A 120 -36.26 -7.11 12.02
C ALA A 120 -36.43 -8.38 11.16
N GLU A 121 -36.22 -8.31 9.85
CA GLU A 121 -36.26 -9.46 8.94
C GLU A 121 -35.09 -10.45 9.17
N TRP A 122 -33.97 -9.99 9.73
CA TRP A 122 -32.78 -10.79 10.03
C TRP A 122 -32.64 -11.16 11.51
N VAL A 123 -33.57 -10.73 12.37
CA VAL A 123 -33.66 -11.23 13.75
C VAL A 123 -34.17 -12.66 13.67
N VAL A 124 -33.24 -13.59 13.62
CA VAL A 124 -33.48 -15.00 13.93
C VAL A 124 -34.03 -15.05 15.36
N GLU A 125 -35.31 -15.38 15.50
CA GLU A 125 -36.09 -15.35 16.74
C GLU A 125 -35.61 -16.34 17.82
N ASP A 126 -34.43 -16.94 17.69
CA ASP A 126 -34.00 -18.08 18.51
C ASP A 126 -32.49 -18.12 18.85
N VAL A 127 -31.95 -17.01 19.36
CA VAL A 127 -30.66 -17.03 20.10
C VAL A 127 -30.79 -16.23 21.40
N ALA A 128 -31.74 -16.64 22.24
CA ALA A 128 -31.84 -16.17 23.62
C ALA A 128 -30.97 -16.99 24.60
N GLU A 129 -30.20 -17.97 24.09
CA GLU A 129 -29.21 -18.72 24.86
C GLU A 129 -27.82 -18.44 24.29
N GLY A 130 -27.15 -17.41 24.82
CA GLY A 130 -25.74 -17.12 24.54
C GLY A 130 -25.52 -16.31 23.26
N LEU A 131 -25.46 -14.99 23.38
CA LEU A 131 -24.86 -14.18 22.32
C LEU A 131 -23.37 -14.54 22.24
N PRO A 132 -22.84 -14.81 21.03
CA PRO A 132 -21.45 -15.23 20.88
C PRO A 132 -20.49 -14.14 21.34
N ALA A 133 -19.36 -14.53 21.92
CA ALA A 133 -18.40 -13.62 22.56
C ALA A 133 -17.92 -12.48 21.64
N PHE A 134 -17.93 -12.66 20.32
CA PHE A 134 -17.53 -11.63 19.36
C PHE A 134 -18.50 -10.43 19.30
N SER A 135 -19.75 -10.58 19.75
CA SER A 135 -20.73 -9.48 19.78
C SER A 135 -20.31 -8.35 20.74
N LEU A 136 -19.53 -8.66 21.78
CA LEU A 136 -18.97 -7.68 22.71
C LEU A 136 -17.90 -6.79 22.06
N LEU A 137 -17.26 -7.24 20.98
CA LEU A 137 -16.24 -6.44 20.27
C LEU A 137 -16.84 -5.28 19.47
N TRP A 138 -18.14 -5.33 19.18
CA TRP A 138 -18.85 -4.30 18.44
C TRP A 138 -19.57 -3.29 19.33
N GLN A 139 -19.53 -3.46 20.66
CA GLN A 139 -20.06 -2.48 21.59
C GLN A 139 -19.02 -1.39 21.89
N GLU A 140 -19.48 -0.13 21.85
CA GLU A 140 -18.63 1.05 21.98
C GLU A 140 -18.01 1.22 23.38
N GLU A 141 -18.61 0.62 24.42
CA GLU A 141 -18.16 0.68 25.81
C GLU A 141 -18.21 -0.71 26.46
N VAL A 142 -17.08 -1.41 26.46
CA VAL A 142 -16.89 -2.66 27.22
C VAL A 142 -15.63 -2.55 28.07
N THR A 143 -15.71 -2.96 29.34
CA THR A 143 -14.58 -2.92 30.28
C THR A 143 -13.57 -4.03 29.97
N ASP A 144 -12.28 -3.77 30.11
CA ASP A 144 -11.21 -4.72 29.74
C ASP A 144 -11.36 -6.10 30.42
N ASP A 145 -11.83 -6.12 31.68
CA ASP A 145 -12.05 -7.37 32.43
C ASP A 145 -13.16 -8.24 31.82
N THR A 146 -14.22 -7.63 31.28
CA THR A 146 -15.32 -8.39 30.65
C THR A 146 -14.95 -8.91 29.27
N LEU A 147 -14.10 -8.20 28.52
CA LEU A 147 -13.52 -8.73 27.27
C LEU A 147 -12.62 -9.93 27.53
N LEU A 148 -11.80 -9.89 28.58
CA LEU A 148 -10.87 -10.98 28.88
C LEU A 148 -11.62 -12.24 29.34
N GLU A 149 -12.65 -12.07 30.18
CA GLU A 149 -13.48 -13.18 30.65
C GLU A 149 -14.28 -13.82 29.51
N ALA A 150 -14.81 -13.01 28.58
CA ALA A 150 -15.53 -13.52 27.42
C ALA A 150 -14.63 -14.33 26.46
N VAL A 151 -13.38 -13.89 26.25
CA VAL A 151 -12.41 -14.64 25.43
C VAL A 151 -11.99 -15.96 26.10
N LEU A 152 -11.86 -15.97 27.43
CA LEU A 152 -11.42 -17.16 28.18
C LEU A 152 -12.52 -18.20 28.39
N THR A 153 -13.78 -17.78 28.35
CA THR A 153 -14.95 -18.65 28.53
C THR A 153 -15.64 -19.02 27.21
N ALA A 154 -15.18 -18.48 26.08
CA ALA A 154 -15.66 -18.85 24.75
C ALA A 154 -15.38 -20.32 24.45
N ASP A 155 -16.43 -21.07 24.14
CA ASP A 155 -16.34 -22.47 23.72
C ASP A 155 -15.83 -22.52 22.26
N PRO A 156 -14.69 -23.16 21.97
CA PRO A 156 -14.09 -23.17 20.63
C PRO A 156 -14.91 -23.92 19.56
N ASP A 157 -15.98 -24.61 19.96
CA ASP A 157 -16.87 -25.33 19.04
C ASP A 157 -18.06 -24.48 18.52
N GLU A 158 -18.15 -23.18 18.87
CA GLU A 158 -19.15 -22.27 18.28
C GLU A 158 -18.79 -21.89 16.83
N PRO A 159 -19.73 -22.02 15.87
CA PRO A 159 -19.49 -21.66 14.48
C PRO A 159 -19.45 -20.13 14.28
N PHE A 160 -18.44 -19.68 13.51
CA PHE A 160 -18.24 -18.30 13.05
C PHE A 160 -19.34 -17.82 12.08
#